data_AF-A0A496XT19-F1
#
_entry.id   AF-A0A496XT19-F1
#
_cell.length_a   1.000
_cell.length_b   1.000
_cell.length_c   1.000
_cell.angle_alpha   90.00
_cell.angle_beta   90.00
_cell.angle_gamma   90.00
#
_symmetry.space_group_name_H-M   'P 1'
#
loop_
_entity.id
_entity.type
_entity.pdbx_description
1 polymer ?
#
loop_
_entity_poly.entity_id
_entity_poly.type
_entity_poly.pdbx_seq_one_letter_code
_entity_poly.pdbx_strand_id
1 'polypeptide(L)'
;MDSATIFQIQSALILLLMHSGVYVILRKRNSQLHAKLMGTAIIWDVLLVLQIQLTRGAVGKAMEAPQNSMILNIHVAMAITCVFLYLIMGYSGMKILKGDRSLLKWHKIFGPLTLILRTLVFFTSFFVVS
;
A
#
# COMPACT_ATOMS: atom_id res chain seq x y z
N MET A 1 10.76 13.89 -16.77
CA MET A 1 10.42 12.68 -15.99
C MET A 1 9.02 12.28 -16.38
N ASP A 2 8.81 11.04 -16.78
CA ASP A 2 7.46 10.56 -17.11
C ASP A 2 6.65 10.33 -15.82
N SER A 3 5.33 10.47 -15.93
CA SER A 3 4.33 10.17 -14.89
C SER A 3 4.52 8.78 -14.28
N ALA A 4 4.82 7.79 -15.12
CA ALA A 4 5.21 6.44 -14.74
C ALA A 4 6.33 6.40 -13.69
N THR A 5 7.43 7.10 -13.96
CA THR A 5 8.60 7.16 -13.08
C THR A 5 8.25 7.82 -11.74
N ILE A 6 7.43 8.88 -11.76
CA ILE A 6 6.97 9.56 -10.55
C ILE A 6 6.18 8.57 -9.66
N PHE A 7 5.24 7.81 -10.23
CA PHE A 7 4.45 6.84 -9.46
C PHE A 7 5.30 5.71 -8.87
N GLN A 8 6.29 5.22 -9.63
CA GLN A 8 7.22 4.19 -9.15
C GLN A 8 8.07 4.69 -7.98
N ILE A 9 8.61 5.91 -8.06
CA ILE A 9 9.39 6.52 -6.97
C ILE A 9 8.52 6.69 -5.72
N GLN A 10 7.30 7.22 -5.86
CA GLN A 10 6.38 7.36 -4.73
C GLN A 10 6.07 5.99 -4.10
N SER A 11 5.76 4.97 -4.91
CA SER A 11 5.52 3.62 -4.41
C SER A 11 6.73 3.04 -3.68
N ALA A 12 7.95 3.27 -4.16
CA ALA A 12 9.17 2.83 -3.49
C ALA A 12 9.36 3.52 -2.13
N LEU A 13 9.13 4.83 -2.05
CA LEU A 13 9.20 5.59 -0.81
C LEU A 13 8.17 5.13 0.23
N ILE A 14 6.93 4.86 -0.21
CA ILE A 14 5.89 4.30 0.65
C ILE A 14 6.31 2.93 1.18
N LEU A 15 6.83 2.06 0.32
CA LEU A 15 7.29 0.73 0.73
C LEU A 15 8.42 0.80 1.75
N LEU A 16 9.38 1.72 1.56
CA LEU A 16 10.46 1.99 2.52
C LEU A 16 9.91 2.50 3.86
N LEU A 17 8.88 3.36 3.82
CA LEU A 17 8.24 3.87 5.03
C LEU A 17 7.52 2.75 5.81
N MET A 18 6.85 1.82 5.11
CA MET A 18 6.23 0.64 5.73
C MET A 18 7.28 -0.27 6.38
N HIS A 19 8.37 -0.58 5.69
CA HIS A 19 9.46 -1.38 6.24
C HIS A 19 10.10 -0.70 7.46
N SER A 20 10.26 0.63 7.41
CA SER A 20 10.74 1.42 8.54
C SER A 20 9.80 1.36 9.73
N GLY A 21 8.48 1.44 9.49
CA GLY A 21 7.45 1.27 10.52
C GLY A 21 7.51 -0.10 11.18
N VAL A 22 7.70 -1.17 10.40
CA VAL A 22 7.87 -2.54 10.92
C VAL A 22 9.17 -2.69 11.70
N TYR A 23 10.27 -2.12 11.20
CA TYR A 23 11.55 -2.10 11.91
C TYR A 23 11.45 -1.42 13.28
N VAL A 24 10.76 -0.28 13.36
CA VAL A 24 10.54 0.45 14.62
C VAL A 24 9.79 -0.40 15.64
N ILE A 25 8.74 -1.11 15.26
CA ILE A 25 7.99 -1.93 16.21
C ILE A 25 8.77 -3.19 16.64
N LEU A 26 9.54 -3.80 15.74
CA LEU A 26 10.30 -5.01 16.06
C LEU A 26 11.52 -4.72 16.94
N ARG A 27 12.30 -3.68 16.63
CA ARG A 27 13.57 -3.40 17.30
C ARG A 27 13.47 -2.36 18.41
N LYS A 28 12.72 -1.27 18.18
CA LYS A 28 12.59 -0.17 19.16
C LYS A 28 11.36 -0.32 20.06
N ARG A 29 10.45 -1.25 19.75
CA ARG A 29 9.19 -1.50 20.48
C ARG A 29 8.33 -0.24 20.67
N ASN A 30 8.53 0.77 19.83
CA ASN A 30 7.84 2.06 19.94
C ASN A 30 6.55 2.04 19.11
N SER A 31 5.43 1.73 19.76
CA SER A 31 4.12 1.63 19.13
C SER A 31 3.59 2.95 18.58
N GLN A 32 3.91 4.08 19.22
CA GLN A 32 3.47 5.40 18.76
C GLN A 32 4.16 5.79 17.46
N LEU A 33 5.49 5.61 17.39
CA LEU A 33 6.24 5.91 16.16
C LEU A 33 5.85 4.95 15.04
N HIS A 34 5.67 3.65 15.35
CA HIS A 34 5.12 2.69 14.39
C HIS A 34 3.80 3.16 13.81
N ALA A 35 2.85 3.55 14.66
CA ALA A 35 1.54 4.03 14.22
C ALA A 35 1.62 5.28 13.33
N LYS A 36 2.49 6.24 13.68
CA LYS A 36 2.72 7.43 12.85
C LYS A 36 3.27 7.08 11.47
N LEU A 37 4.32 6.25 11.40
CA LEU A 37 4.94 5.84 10.14
C LEU A 37 3.98 5.04 9.27
N MET A 38 3.29 4.06 9.85
CA MET A 38 2.32 3.24 9.12
C MET A 38 1.12 4.05 8.67
N GLY A 39 0.60 4.95 9.51
CA GLY A 39 -0.50 5.85 9.15
C GLY A 39 -0.14 6.74 7.97
N THR A 40 1.03 7.36 7.99
CA THR A 40 1.53 8.17 6.86
C THR A 40 1.68 7.33 5.60
N ALA A 41 2.28 6.13 5.70
CA ALA A 41 2.45 5.24 4.55
C ALA A 41 1.11 4.84 3.92
N ILE A 42 0.13 4.45 4.74
CA ILE A 42 -1.20 4.05 4.28
C ILE A 42 -1.93 5.21 3.61
N ILE A 43 -1.94 6.39 4.24
CA ILE A 43 -2.61 7.57 3.67
C ILE A 43 -1.96 7.94 2.33
N TRP A 44 -0.63 7.96 2.26
CA TRP A 44 0.08 8.26 1.02
C TRP A 44 -0.19 7.19 -0.05
N ASP A 45 -0.26 5.92 0.31
CA ASP A 45 -0.57 4.85 -0.65
C ASP A 45 -1.97 4.99 -1.25
N VAL A 46 -2.97 5.30 -0.42
CA VAL A 46 -4.34 5.55 -0.89
C VAL A 46 -4.37 6.76 -1.84
N LEU A 47 -3.66 7.84 -1.51
CA LEU A 47 -3.54 9.01 -2.37
C LEU A 47 -2.86 8.68 -3.70
N LEU A 48 -1.80 7.86 -3.68
CA LEU A 48 -1.10 7.42 -4.89
C LEU A 48 -2.02 6.60 -5.80
N VAL A 49 -2.79 5.65 -5.23
CA VAL A 49 -3.77 4.86 -6.00
C VAL A 49 -4.84 5.75 -6.61
N LEU A 50 -5.37 6.72 -5.85
CA LEU A 50 -6.33 7.69 -6.37
C LEU A 50 -5.73 8.54 -7.49
N GLN A 51 -4.49 9.01 -7.33
CA GLN A 51 -3.76 9.77 -8.34
C GLN A 51 -3.62 8.97 -9.65
N ILE A 52 -3.20 7.70 -9.57
CA ILE A 52 -3.07 6.81 -10.73
C ILE A 52 -4.43 6.61 -11.41
N GLN A 53 -5.50 6.40 -10.64
CA GLN A 53 -6.84 6.18 -11.19
C GLN A 53 -7.36 7.42 -11.92
N LEU A 54 -7.14 8.62 -11.37
CA LEU A 54 -7.52 9.88 -12.01
C LEU A 54 -6.74 10.10 -13.31
N THR A 55 -5.43 9.85 -13.30
CA THR A 55 -4.58 9.95 -14.50
C THR A 55 -5.01 8.93 -15.57
N ARG A 56 -5.21 7.67 -15.20
CA ARG A 56 -5.67 6.61 -16.12
C ARG A 56 -7.05 6.88 -16.68
N GLY A 57 -7.99 7.34 -15.86
CA GLY A 57 -9.35 7.68 -16.31
C GLY A 57 -9.36 8.83 -17.31
N ALA A 58 -8.46 9.79 -17.18
CA ALA A 58 -8.28 10.87 -18.15
C ALA A 58 -7.66 10.38 -19.46
N VAL A 59 -6.60 9.55 -19.38
CA VAL A 59 -5.87 9.05 -20.56
C VAL A 59 -6.66 7.97 -21.32
N GLY A 60 -7.30 7.03 -20.63
CA GLY A 60 -8.07 5.94 -21.24
C GLY A 60 -9.32 6.40 -21.98
N LYS A 61 -9.88 7.57 -21.62
CA LYS A 61 -10.94 8.22 -22.42
C LYS A 61 -10.42 8.86 -23.71
N ALA A 62 -9.11 9.10 -23.81
CA ALA A 62 -8.46 9.71 -24.96
C ALA A 62 -7.78 8.69 -25.88
N MET A 63 -7.55 7.45 -25.41
CA MET A 63 -6.79 6.43 -26.13
C MET A 63 -7.44 5.04 -25.96
N GLU A 64 -8.09 4.53 -26.99
CA GLU A 64 -8.52 3.12 -27.07
C GLU A 64 -7.33 2.25 -27.49
N ALA A 65 -6.44 1.92 -26.55
CA ALA A 65 -5.32 1.01 -26.80
C ALA A 65 -5.49 -0.31 -26.02
N PRO A 66 -5.26 -1.49 -26.64
CA PRO A 66 -5.35 -2.76 -25.95
C PRO A 66 -4.13 -2.95 -25.04
N GLN A 67 -4.33 -2.77 -23.72
CA GLN A 67 -3.34 -3.16 -22.72
C GLN A 67 -3.36 -4.67 -22.49
N ASN A 68 -2.21 -5.23 -22.08
CA ASN A 68 -2.09 -6.62 -21.65
C ASN A 68 -2.94 -6.87 -20.39
N SER A 69 -4.20 -7.24 -20.62
CA SER A 69 -5.28 -7.13 -19.64
C SER A 69 -5.10 -8.03 -18.43
N MET A 70 -4.42 -9.17 -18.56
CA MET A 70 -4.29 -10.14 -17.48
C MET A 70 -3.40 -9.64 -16.34
N ILE A 71 -2.18 -9.16 -16.64
CA ILE A 71 -1.24 -8.67 -15.62
C ILE A 71 -1.81 -7.42 -14.94
N LEU A 72 -2.42 -6.53 -15.74
CA LEU A 72 -3.11 -5.35 -15.24
C LEU A 72 -4.22 -5.73 -14.25
N ASN A 73 -5.08 -6.70 -14.59
CA ASN A 73 -6.17 -7.14 -13.73
C ASN A 73 -5.65 -7.74 -12.41
N ILE A 74 -4.60 -8.56 -12.48
CA ILE A 74 -3.97 -9.15 -11.27
C ILE A 74 -3.40 -8.06 -10.38
N HIS A 75 -2.65 -7.11 -10.94
CA HIS A 75 -2.09 -5.99 -10.19
C HIS A 75 -3.18 -5.14 -9.51
N VAL A 76 -4.24 -4.79 -10.25
CA VAL A 76 -5.37 -4.01 -9.72
C VAL A 76 -6.10 -4.78 -8.62
N ALA A 77 -6.33 -6.09 -8.79
CA ALA A 77 -6.95 -6.92 -7.76
C ALA A 77 -6.11 -6.97 -6.47
N MET A 78 -4.79 -7.11 -6.59
CA MET A 78 -3.88 -7.07 -5.44
C MET A 78 -3.86 -5.69 -4.78
N ALA A 79 -3.82 -4.60 -5.56
CA ALA A 79 -3.84 -3.24 -5.05
C ALA A 79 -5.13 -2.93 -4.26
N ILE A 80 -6.29 -3.33 -4.80
CA ILE A 80 -7.58 -3.21 -4.11
C ILE A 80 -7.57 -4.03 -2.82
N THR A 81 -7.06 -5.26 -2.87
CA THR A 81 -6.93 -6.11 -1.67
C THR A 81 -6.04 -5.48 -0.61
N CYS A 82 -4.93 -4.82 -1.00
CA CYS A 82 -4.09 -4.02 -0.10
C CYS A 82 -4.89 -2.90 0.58
N VAL A 83 -5.71 -2.16 -0.16
CA VAL A 83 -6.55 -1.09 0.40
C VAL A 83 -7.52 -1.65 1.45
N PHE A 84 -8.17 -2.79 1.19
CA PHE A 84 -9.02 -3.45 2.18
C PHE A 84 -8.24 -3.88 3.42
N LEU A 85 -7.05 -4.47 3.25
CA LEU A 85 -6.18 -4.85 4.37
C LEU A 85 -5.76 -3.62 5.18
N TYR A 86 -5.54 -2.47 4.55
CA TYR A 86 -5.24 -1.22 5.28
C TYR A 86 -6.37 -0.77 6.20
N LEU A 87 -7.64 -0.98 5.83
CA LEU A 87 -8.76 -0.70 6.73
C LEU A 87 -8.69 -1.58 7.98
N ILE A 88 -8.41 -2.88 7.80
CA ILE A 88 -8.25 -3.83 8.91
C ILE A 88 -7.06 -3.44 9.79
N MET A 89 -5.92 -3.11 9.18
CA MET A 89 -4.69 -2.75 9.89
C MET A 89 -4.80 -1.41 10.61
N GLY A 90 -5.44 -0.41 10.01
CA GLY A 90 -5.72 0.88 10.62
C GLY A 90 -6.68 0.75 11.80
N TYR A 91 -7.80 0.03 11.61
CA TYR A 91 -8.78 -0.20 12.68
C TYR A 91 -8.17 -0.96 13.86
N SER A 92 -7.53 -2.11 13.59
CA SER A 92 -6.89 -2.92 14.63
C SER A 92 -5.75 -2.16 15.32
N GLY A 93 -4.94 -1.41 14.57
CA GLY A 93 -3.87 -0.57 15.10
C GLY A 93 -4.40 0.49 16.08
N MET A 94 -5.46 1.20 15.72
CA MET A 94 -6.09 2.19 16.60
C MET A 94 -6.64 1.57 17.89
N LYS A 95 -7.27 0.39 17.82
CA LYS A 95 -7.79 -0.33 18.99
C LYS A 95 -6.66 -0.77 19.92
N ILE A 96 -5.57 -1.30 19.37
CA ILE A 96 -4.38 -1.71 20.13
C ILE A 96 -3.73 -0.51 20.84
N LEU A 97 -3.66 0.65 20.19
CA LEU A 97 -3.14 1.88 20.81
C LEU A 97 -4.02 2.38 21.96
N LYS A 98 -5.33 2.14 21.91
CA LYS A 98 -6.27 2.42 23.00
C LYS A 98 -6.22 1.39 24.14
N GLY A 99 -5.36 0.39 24.05
CA GLY A 99 -5.18 -0.65 25.07
C GLY A 99 -5.97 -1.94 24.82
N ASP A 100 -6.79 -2.02 23.77
CA ASP A 100 -7.54 -3.23 23.44
C ASP A 100 -6.62 -4.27 22.81
N ARG A 101 -6.28 -5.32 23.58
CA ARG A 101 -5.38 -6.40 23.17
C ARG A 101 -6.09 -7.53 22.42
N SER A 102 -7.43 -7.54 22.33
CA SER A 102 -8.19 -8.62 21.67
C SER A 102 -7.81 -8.77 20.19
N LEU A 103 -7.49 -7.66 19.52
CA LEU A 103 -7.13 -7.61 18.10
C LEU A 103 -5.63 -7.78 17.84
N LEU A 104 -4.79 -7.87 18.89
CA LEU A 104 -3.33 -7.92 18.73
C LEU A 104 -2.88 -9.16 17.94
N LYS A 105 -3.49 -10.31 18.19
CA LYS A 105 -3.18 -11.56 17.47
C LYS A 105 -3.43 -11.40 15.97
N TRP A 106 -4.60 -10.87 15.62
CA TRP A 106 -4.99 -10.64 14.23
C TRP A 106 -4.11 -9.59 13.55
N HIS A 107 -3.80 -8.50 14.23
CA HIS A 107 -2.89 -7.47 13.71
C HIS A 107 -1.50 -8.03 13.37
N LYS A 108 -0.97 -8.93 14.21
CA LYS A 108 0.33 -9.59 13.96
C LYS A 108 0.29 -10.61 12.80
N ILE A 109 -0.88 -11.16 12.48
CA ILE A 109 -1.06 -12.09 11.34
C ILE A 109 -1.25 -11.30 10.05
N PHE A 110 -2.17 -10.32 10.03
CA PHE A 110 -2.48 -9.53 8.86
C PHE A 110 -1.41 -8.49 8.52
N GLY A 111 -0.60 -8.05 9.47
CA GLY A 111 0.47 -7.08 9.24
C GLY A 111 1.52 -7.56 8.21
N PRO A 112 2.17 -8.71 8.43
CA PRO A 112 3.10 -9.29 7.46
C PRO A 112 2.44 -9.59 6.12
N LEU A 113 1.21 -10.10 6.12
CA LEU A 113 0.46 -10.36 4.88
C LEU A 113 0.28 -9.08 4.05
N THR A 114 -0.10 -7.98 4.71
CA THR A 114 -0.27 -6.67 4.06
C THR A 114 1.04 -6.16 3.47
N LEU A 115 2.16 -6.33 4.18
CA LEU A 115 3.48 -5.90 3.71
C LEU A 115 3.96 -6.72 2.51
N ILE A 116 3.76 -8.05 2.56
CA ILE A 116 4.12 -8.96 1.45
C ILE A 116 3.30 -8.61 0.21
N LEU A 117 1.98 -8.48 0.36
CA LEU A 117 1.11 -8.12 -0.74
C LEU A 117 1.48 -6.75 -1.33
N ARG A 118 1.77 -5.76 -0.48
CA ARG A 118 2.17 -4.43 -0.95
C ARG A 118 3.52 -4.44 -1.69
N THR A 119 4.43 -5.29 -1.27
CA THR A 119 5.70 -5.55 -1.97
C THR A 119 5.45 -6.16 -3.34
N LEU A 120 4.55 -7.16 -3.44
CA LEU A 120 4.16 -7.76 -4.72
C LEU A 120 3.46 -6.76 -5.65
N VAL A 121 2.61 -5.87 -5.12
CA VAL A 121 2.00 -4.78 -5.89
C VAL A 121 3.08 -3.85 -6.47
N PHE A 122 4.10 -3.51 -5.68
CA PHE A 122 5.22 -2.71 -6.18
C PHE A 122 5.96 -3.43 -7.32
N PHE A 123 6.32 -4.70 -7.17
CA PHE A 123 7.00 -5.45 -8.23
C PHE A 123 6.15 -5.59 -9.50
N THR A 124 4.87 -5.93 -9.35
CA THR A 124 3.97 -6.06 -10.51
C THR A 124 3.71 -4.72 -11.22
N SER A 125 3.88 -3.58 -10.55
CA SER A 125 3.73 -2.27 -11.18
C SER A 125 4.71 -2.04 -12.34
N PHE A 126 5.91 -2.64 -12.31
CA PHE A 126 6.90 -2.53 -13.39
C PHE A 126 6.45 -3.22 -14.68
N PHE A 127 5.56 -4.20 -14.59
CA PHE A 127 5.02 -4.94 -15.73
C PHE A 127 3.68 -4.38 -16.24
N VAL A 128 3.13 -3.39 -15.53
CA VAL A 128 1.83 -2.76 -15.82
C VAL A 128 2.00 -1.35 -16.40
N VAL A 129 3.12 -0.71 -16.07
CA VAL A 129 3.48 0.63 -16.53
C VAL A 129 4.37 0.58 -17.79
N SER A 130 4.78 -0.62 -18.22
CA SER A 130 5.54 -0.91 -19.45
C SER A 130 4.68 -0.88 -20.70
#